data_AF-A0A3B9H3F8-F1
#
_entry.id   AF-A0A3B9H3F8-F1
#
_cell.length_a   1.000
_cell.length_b   1.000
_cell.length_c   1.000
_cell.angle_alpha   90.00
_cell.angle_beta   90.00
_cell.angle_gamma   90.00
#
_symmetry.space_group_name_H-M   'P 1'
#
loop_
_entity.id
_entity.type
_entity.pdbx_description
1 polymer ?
#
loop_
_entity_poly.entity_id
_entity_poly.type
_entity_poly.pdbx_seq_one_letter_code
_entity_poly.pdbx_strand_id
1 'polypeptide(L)'
;DGTKEFINKNGEFTVNIAIIEHGRPVMGVVYAPAQSRLFVADAYNSAWQAEAAPGANVPGERTPLRIRKAPEEGLTAVASKSHRTPETDAFLEKFTIADIKGAGSSLKFCLIAAG
;
A
#
# COMPACT_ATOMS: atom_id res chain seq x y z
N ASP A 1 7.37 -5.12 7.68
CA ASP A 1 6.00 -5.14 8.20
C ASP A 1 5.27 -6.37 7.64
N GLY A 2 4.35 -6.98 8.39
CA GLY A 2 3.71 -8.25 8.02
C GLY A 2 4.43 -9.50 8.53
N THR A 3 4.88 -9.53 9.80
CA THR A 3 5.65 -10.68 10.35
C THR A 3 4.84 -11.97 10.39
N LYS A 4 3.53 -11.90 10.71
CA LYS A 4 2.66 -13.09 10.71
C LYS A 4 2.49 -13.63 9.30
N GLU A 5 2.27 -12.74 8.35
CA GLU A 5 2.14 -13.01 6.91
C GLU A 5 3.40 -13.64 6.35
N PHE A 6 4.57 -13.13 6.74
CA PHE A 6 5.89 -13.69 6.38
C PHE A 6 6.07 -15.12 6.93
N ILE A 7 5.80 -15.34 8.22
CA ILE A 7 5.88 -16.67 8.85
C ILE A 7 4.92 -17.65 8.17
N ASN A 8 3.70 -17.20 7.85
CA ASN A 8 2.67 -17.99 7.20
C ASN A 8 2.87 -18.14 5.69
N LYS A 9 3.91 -17.54 5.10
CA LYS A 9 4.25 -17.60 3.66
C LYS A 9 3.08 -17.25 2.73
N ASN A 10 2.22 -16.30 3.13
CA ASN A 10 1.03 -15.93 2.36
C ASN A 10 1.29 -14.83 1.31
N GLY A 11 2.54 -14.40 1.15
CA GLY A 11 2.94 -13.42 0.13
C GLY A 11 2.62 -11.96 0.45
N GLU A 12 2.13 -11.65 1.65
CA GLU A 12 1.71 -10.29 2.04
C GLU A 12 2.60 -9.68 3.14
N PHE A 13 3.88 -9.50 2.84
CA PHE A 13 4.80 -8.77 3.71
C PHE A 13 5.54 -7.68 2.94
N THR A 14 6.03 -6.69 3.67
CA THR A 14 6.72 -5.52 3.11
C THR A 14 7.99 -5.19 3.85
N VAL A 15 8.94 -4.63 3.11
CA VAL A 15 10.11 -3.92 3.64
C VAL A 15 9.85 -2.43 3.48
N ASN A 16 9.89 -1.70 4.59
CA ASN A 16 9.57 -0.28 4.64
C ASN A 16 10.79 0.50 5.10
N ILE A 17 11.20 1.50 4.33
CA ILE A 17 12.33 2.38 4.64
C ILE A 17 11.86 3.82 4.44
N ALA A 18 12.15 4.70 5.40
CA ALA A 18 11.81 6.11 5.30
C ALA A 18 12.99 6.98 5.75
N ILE A 19 13.12 8.15 5.12
CA ILE A 19 14.03 9.20 5.56
C ILE A 19 13.20 10.26 6.27
N ILE A 20 13.57 10.56 7.51
CA ILE A 20 12.93 11.57 8.35
C ILE A 20 13.93 12.69 8.60
N GLU A 21 13.57 13.92 8.23
CA GLU A 21 14.35 15.12 8.51
C GLU A 21 13.51 16.09 9.35
N HIS A 22 14.05 16.58 10.46
CA HIS A 22 13.37 17.49 11.38
C HIS A 22 11.95 17.01 11.79
N GLY A 23 11.80 15.70 12.00
CA GLY A 23 10.52 15.08 12.36
C GLY A 23 9.51 14.95 11.22
N ARG A 24 9.90 15.22 9.96
CA ARG A 24 9.03 15.10 8.78
C ARG A 24 9.55 14.02 7.82
N PRO A 25 8.68 13.14 7.28
CA PRO A 25 9.09 12.22 6.23
C PRO A 25 9.37 12.97 4.93
N VAL A 26 10.58 12.79 4.39
CA VAL A 26 11.02 13.42 3.13
C VAL A 26 11.13 12.44 1.97
N MET A 27 11.31 11.15 2.27
CA MET A 27 11.34 10.06 1.30
C MET A 27 10.81 8.78 1.94
N GLY A 28 10.17 7.91 1.15
CA GLY A 28 9.70 6.61 1.59
C GLY A 28 9.81 5.54 0.51
N VAL A 29 10.13 4.32 0.92
CA VAL A 29 10.15 3.12 0.07
C VAL A 29 9.34 2.04 0.76
N VAL A 30 8.40 1.46 0.02
CA VAL A 30 7.71 0.23 0.40
C VAL A 30 7.98 -0.80 -0.67
N TYR A 31 8.58 -1.92 -0.30
CA TYR A 31 8.85 -3.02 -1.21
C TYR A 31 8.10 -4.26 -0.76
N ALA A 32 7.33 -4.87 -1.68
CA ALA A 32 6.61 -6.11 -1.47
C ALA A 32 7.30 -7.23 -2.27
N PRO A 33 8.26 -7.96 -1.67
CA PRO A 33 9.16 -8.83 -2.42
C PRO A 33 8.46 -10.02 -3.06
N ALA A 34 7.46 -10.59 -2.37
CA ALA A 34 6.67 -11.71 -2.89
C ALA A 34 5.79 -11.32 -4.09
N GLN A 35 5.57 -10.03 -4.32
CA GLN A 35 4.82 -9.51 -5.46
C GLN A 35 5.72 -8.86 -6.50
N SER A 36 7.04 -8.78 -6.26
CA SER A 36 7.98 -8.00 -7.08
C SER A 36 7.55 -6.53 -7.25
N ARG A 37 6.90 -5.92 -6.25
CA ARG A 37 6.37 -4.55 -6.36
C ARG A 37 7.14 -3.57 -5.49
N LEU A 38 7.70 -2.55 -6.12
CA LEU A 38 8.40 -1.45 -5.48
C LEU A 38 7.56 -0.18 -5.55
N PHE A 39 7.41 0.52 -4.43
CA PHE A 39 6.77 1.83 -4.34
C PHE A 39 7.75 2.80 -3.71
N VAL A 40 7.95 3.96 -4.34
CA VAL A 40 8.87 4.99 -3.88
C VAL A 40 8.18 6.34 -3.92
N ALA A 41 8.23 7.07 -2.81
CA ALA A 41 7.97 8.50 -2.75
C ALA A 41 9.32 9.21 -2.62
N ASP A 42 9.76 9.88 -3.68
CA ASP A 42 11.09 10.51 -3.77
C ASP A 42 11.08 12.02 -3.46
N ALA A 43 9.90 12.65 -3.42
CA ALA A 43 9.70 14.02 -2.95
C ALA A 43 8.24 14.26 -2.54
N TYR A 44 7.95 15.46 -2.02
CA TYR A 44 6.58 15.88 -1.75
C TYR A 44 5.73 15.82 -3.03
N ASN A 45 4.59 15.12 -2.98
CA ASN A 45 3.69 14.88 -4.11
C ASN A 45 4.34 14.20 -5.33
N SER A 46 5.48 13.52 -5.15
CA SER A 46 6.11 12.71 -6.19
C SER A 46 6.25 11.27 -5.69
N ALA A 47 5.60 10.35 -6.39
CA ALA A 47 5.71 8.94 -6.10
C ALA A 47 5.53 8.10 -7.37
N TRP A 48 6.16 6.94 -7.38
CA TRP A 48 6.12 5.99 -8.49
C TRP A 48 6.17 4.56 -7.97
N GLN A 49 5.75 3.63 -8.82
CA GLN A 49 5.92 2.21 -8.62
C GLN A 49 6.67 1.58 -9.79
N ALA A 50 7.29 0.44 -9.53
CA ALA A 50 7.91 -0.38 -10.56
C ALA A 50 7.86 -1.85 -10.18
N GLU A 51 8.04 -2.71 -11.17
CA GLU A 51 8.28 -4.13 -10.94
C GLU A 51 9.78 -4.36 -10.70
N ALA A 52 10.12 -5.01 -9.59
CA ALA A 52 11.48 -5.34 -9.21
C ALA A 52 11.51 -6.69 -8.50
N ALA A 53 12.18 -7.68 -9.07
CA ALA A 53 12.36 -8.98 -8.45
C ALA A 53 13.31 -8.89 -7.23
N PRO A 54 13.19 -9.78 -6.22
CA PRO A 54 14.11 -9.80 -5.09
C PRO A 54 15.58 -9.91 -5.53
N GLY A 55 16.40 -8.97 -5.08
CA GLY A 55 17.83 -8.90 -5.43
C GLY A 55 18.15 -8.25 -6.78
N ALA A 56 17.14 -7.83 -7.55
CA ALA A 56 17.34 -7.06 -8.76
C ALA A 56 17.78 -5.62 -8.47
N ASN A 57 18.41 -4.99 -9.46
CA ASN A 57 18.68 -3.55 -9.44
C ASN A 57 17.36 -2.76 -9.50
N VAL A 58 17.38 -1.52 -9.02
CA VAL A 58 16.24 -0.62 -9.15
C VAL A 58 15.96 -0.36 -10.63
N PRO A 59 14.74 -0.63 -11.12
CA PRO A 59 14.40 -0.46 -12.53
C PRO A 59 14.40 1.01 -12.96
N GLY A 60 14.75 1.24 -14.23
CA GLY A 60 14.66 2.54 -14.88
C GLY A 60 13.24 2.89 -15.31
N GLU A 61 12.44 1.89 -15.69
CA GLU A 61 11.03 2.05 -16.02
C GLU A 61 10.20 2.21 -14.75
N ARG A 62 9.41 3.29 -14.69
CA ARG A 62 8.67 3.72 -13.50
C ARG A 62 7.30 4.19 -13.91
N THR A 63 6.28 3.72 -13.19
CA THR A 63 4.89 4.14 -13.36
C THR A 63 4.55 5.16 -12.27
N PRO A 64 4.19 6.41 -12.60
CA PRO A 64 3.77 7.39 -11.62
C PRO A 64 2.56 6.89 -10.80
N LEU A 65 2.60 7.10 -9.49
CA LEU A 65 1.47 6.81 -8.61
C LEU A 65 0.53 8.01 -8.59
N ARG A 66 -0.77 7.74 -8.81
CA ARG A 66 -1.83 8.74 -8.74
C ARG A 66 -3.06 8.09 -8.14
N ILE A 67 -3.60 8.73 -7.11
CA ILE A 67 -4.90 8.35 -6.56
C ILE A 67 -5.97 8.53 -7.65
N ARG A 68 -6.91 7.59 -7.72
CA ARG A 68 -8.08 7.75 -8.59
C ARG A 68 -9.12 8.67 -7.95
N LYS A 69 -10.02 9.21 -8.78
CA LYS A 69 -11.26 9.84 -8.30
C LYS A 69 -12.13 8.80 -7.60
N ALA A 70 -12.83 9.19 -6.54
CA ALA A 70 -13.84 8.35 -5.90
C ALA A 70 -14.89 7.90 -6.95
N PRO A 71 -15.15 6.58 -7.11
CA PRO A 71 -16.16 6.10 -8.04
C PRO A 71 -17.56 6.54 -7.59
N GLU A 72 -18.42 6.87 -8.56
CA GLU A 72 -19.79 7.35 -8.27
C GLU A 72 -20.68 6.25 -7.67
N GLU A 73 -20.43 4.99 -8.03
CA GLU A 73 -21.18 3.84 -7.52
C GLU A 73 -20.74 3.40 -6.11
N GLY A 74 -19.69 3.99 -5.57
CA GLY A 74 -19.22 3.76 -4.20
C GLY A 74 -17.70 3.61 -4.09
N LEU A 75 -17.20 3.78 -2.86
CA LEU A 75 -15.79 3.68 -2.52
C LEU A 75 -15.33 2.22 -2.51
N THR A 76 -14.05 2.00 -2.84
CA THR A 76 -13.38 0.74 -2.49
C THR A 76 -12.63 0.94 -1.18
N ALA A 77 -13.03 0.23 -0.14
CA ALA A 77 -12.31 0.24 1.12
C ALA A 77 -11.15 -0.74 1.08
N VAL A 78 -10.00 -0.36 1.64
CA VAL A 78 -8.89 -1.29 1.88
C VAL A 78 -8.84 -1.61 3.37
N ALA A 79 -9.35 -2.77 3.74
CA ALA A 79 -9.48 -3.20 5.13
C ALA A 79 -9.03 -4.65 5.31
N SER A 80 -8.57 -4.98 6.51
CA SER A 80 -8.21 -6.37 6.82
C SER A 80 -9.46 -7.25 6.75
N LYS A 81 -9.41 -8.36 6.01
CA LYS A 81 -10.50 -9.36 6.02
C LYS A 81 -10.45 -10.23 7.29
N SER A 82 -9.26 -10.44 7.85
CA SER A 82 -9.03 -11.39 8.96
C SER A 82 -9.06 -10.75 10.35
N HIS A 83 -9.04 -9.41 10.43
CA HIS A 83 -9.07 -8.66 11.70
C HIS A 83 -10.07 -7.51 11.61
N ARG A 84 -11.32 -7.79 11.19
CA ARG A 84 -12.38 -6.80 11.28
C ARG A 84 -12.89 -6.71 12.72
N THR A 85 -13.21 -5.50 13.12
CA THR A 85 -13.85 -5.23 14.40
C THR A 85 -15.22 -4.58 14.16
N PRO A 86 -16.19 -4.72 15.09
CA PRO A 86 -17.48 -4.05 14.98
C PRO A 86 -17.36 -2.54 14.73
N GLU A 87 -16.35 -1.89 15.29
CA GLU A 87 -16.08 -0.46 15.08
C GLU A 87 -15.66 -0.16 13.63
N THR A 88 -14.93 -1.09 13.00
CA THR A 88 -14.55 -0.96 11.59
C THR A 88 -15.78 -1.07 10.69
N ASP A 89 -16.66 -2.05 10.95
CA ASP A 89 -17.87 -2.23 10.16
C ASP A 89 -18.84 -1.04 10.34
N ALA A 90 -19.06 -0.59 11.58
CA ALA A 90 -19.85 0.60 11.88
C ALA A 90 -19.28 1.90 11.26
N PHE A 91 -17.96 1.98 11.06
CA PHE A 91 -17.35 3.07 10.32
C PHE A 91 -17.62 2.98 8.82
N LEU A 92 -17.51 1.78 8.24
CA LEU A 92 -17.75 1.55 6.81
C LEU A 92 -19.21 1.79 6.42
N GLU A 93 -20.17 1.51 7.30
CA GLU A 93 -21.61 1.76 7.10
C GLU A 93 -21.95 3.25 6.87
N LYS A 94 -21.05 4.17 7.23
CA LYS A 94 -21.22 5.62 6.99
C LYS A 94 -20.99 6.02 5.53
N PHE A 95 -20.52 5.10 4.69
CA PHE A 95 -20.15 5.35 3.31
C PHE A 95 -20.84 4.36 2.36
N THR A 96 -21.08 4.79 1.13
CA THR A 96 -21.44 3.86 0.05
C THR A 96 -20.19 3.08 -0.35
N ILE A 97 -20.05 1.85 0.14
CA ILE A 97 -18.92 0.96 -0.18
C ILE A 97 -19.32 0.00 -1.30
N ALA A 98 -18.64 0.09 -2.44
CA ALA A 98 -18.86 -0.79 -3.59
C ALA A 98 -18.00 -2.05 -3.55
N ASP A 99 -16.81 -1.99 -2.94
CA ASP A 99 -15.88 -3.11 -2.86
C ASP A 99 -15.01 -3.01 -1.59
N ILE A 100 -14.54 -4.16 -1.09
CA ILE A 100 -13.57 -4.22 0.01
C ILE A 100 -12.42 -5.13 -0.34
N LYS A 101 -11.23 -4.52 -0.52
CA LYS A 101 -9.99 -5.24 -0.81
C LYS A 101 -9.21 -5.50 0.47
N GLY A 102 -8.79 -6.75 0.63
CA GLY A 102 -7.87 -7.15 1.67
C GLY A 102 -6.44 -6.86 1.23
N ALA A 103 -5.64 -6.31 2.13
CA ALA A 103 -4.19 -6.24 1.99
C ALA A 103 -3.53 -6.18 3.38
N GLY A 104 -2.40 -6.84 3.53
CA GLY A 104 -1.56 -6.71 4.72
C GLY A 104 -0.94 -5.33 4.88
N SER A 105 -0.81 -4.88 6.14
CA SER A 105 0.15 -3.85 6.55
C SER A 105 0.25 -2.60 5.66
N SER A 106 1.46 -2.17 5.28
CA SER A 106 1.71 -0.95 4.52
C SER A 106 1.23 -0.99 3.06
N LEU A 107 0.95 -2.18 2.51
CA LEU A 107 0.42 -2.30 1.13
C LEU A 107 -0.90 -1.57 0.97
N LYS A 108 -1.69 -1.40 2.04
CA LYS A 108 -2.95 -0.64 1.98
C LYS A 108 -2.74 0.78 1.46
N PHE A 109 -1.69 1.46 1.96
CA PHE A 109 -1.35 2.80 1.51
C PHE A 109 -0.85 2.81 0.06
N CYS A 110 -0.07 1.81 -0.32
CA CYS A 110 0.43 1.65 -1.69
C CYS A 110 -0.70 1.40 -2.69
N LEU A 111 -1.71 0.61 -2.32
CA LEU A 111 -2.90 0.40 -3.14
C LEU A 111 -3.69 1.70 -3.32
N ILE A 112 -3.91 2.46 -2.23
CA ILE A 112 -4.57 3.77 -2.33
C ILE A 112 -3.79 4.70 -3.28
N ALA A 113 -2.46 4.77 -3.14
CA ALA A 113 -1.60 5.60 -3.98
C ALA A 113 -1.61 5.18 -5.46
N ALA A 114 -1.84 3.89 -5.74
CA ALA A 114 -1.90 3.34 -7.10
C ALA A 114 -3.28 3.45 -7.78
N GLY A 115 -4.31 3.89 -7.03
CA GLY A 115 -5.70 3.97 -7.49
C GLY A 115 -6.46 2.65 -7.43
#